data_AF-A0A0W8F486-F1
#
_entry.id   AF-A0A0W8F486-F1
#
_cell.length_a   1.000
_cell.length_b   1.000
_cell.length_c   1.000
_cell.angle_alpha   90.00
_cell.angle_beta   90.00
_cell.angle_gamma   90.00
#
_symmetry.space_group_name_H-M   'P 1'
#
loop_
_entity.id
_entity.type
_entity.pdbx_description
1 polymer ?
#
loop_
_entity_poly.entity_id
_entity_poly.type
_entity_poly.pdbx_seq_one_letter_code
_entity_poly.pdbx_strand_id
1 'polypeptide(L)' 'MVSFTVDSLHPHEVAQQLDDESDILVRSGYHCCQPLMEYLGLYGGTVRASLALYTTVQEIELLIAGVREICRGI' A
#
# COMPACT_ATOMS: atom_id res chain seq x y z
N MET A 1 9.70 -4.56 5.27
CA MET A 1 8.67 -4.26 4.25
C MET A 1 7.33 -4.79 4.76
N VAL A 2 6.23 -4.14 4.39
CA VAL A 2 4.88 -4.55 4.78
C VAL A 2 3.98 -4.53 3.54
N SER A 3 3.31 -5.66 3.27
CA SER A 3 2.27 -5.76 2.26
C SER A 3 0.90 -5.70 2.93
N PHE A 4 -0.04 -4.95 2.36
CA PHE A 4 -1.38 -4.77 2.91
C PHE A 4 -2.43 -4.55 1.81
N THR A 5 -3.69 -4.72 2.20
CA THR A 5 -4.88 -4.42 1.41
C THR A 5 -5.77 -3.46 2.19
N VAL A 6 -6.62 -2.73 1.49
CA VAL A 6 -7.71 -1.94 2.08
C VAL A 6 -9.01 -2.52 1.54
N ASP A 7 -9.95 -2.81 2.44
CA ASP A 7 -11.21 -3.45 2.05
C ASP A 7 -11.95 -2.59 1.01
N SER A 8 -12.52 -3.26 0.01
CA SER A 8 -13.29 -2.64 -1.08
C SER A 8 -12.50 -1.71 -2.02
N LEU A 9 -11.17 -1.61 -1.91
CA LEU A 9 -10.33 -0.81 -2.80
C LEU A 9 -9.30 -1.67 -3.55
N HIS A 10 -9.10 -1.39 -4.84
CA HIS A 10 -8.04 -2.03 -5.59
C HIS A 10 -6.67 -1.48 -5.14
N PRO A 11 -5.61 -2.31 -5.00
CA PRO A 11 -4.29 -1.84 -4.57
C PRO A 11 -3.70 -0.70 -5.41
N HIS A 12 -4.06 -0.61 -6.70
CA HIS A 12 -3.64 0.50 -7.56
C HIS A 12 -4.29 1.82 -7.17
N GLU A 13 -5.55 1.82 -6.74
CA GLU A 13 -6.27 3.03 -6.30
C GLU A 13 -5.67 3.54 -4.99
N VAL A 14 -5.40 2.65 -4.04
CA VAL A 14 -4.75 3.01 -2.76
C VAL A 14 -3.36 3.59 -3.00
N ALA A 15 -2.56 2.99 -3.89
CA ALA A 15 -1.24 3.51 -4.22
C ALA A 15 -1.30 4.88 -4.89
N GLN A 16 -2.28 5.11 -5.77
CA GLN A 16 -2.49 6.39 -6.43
C GLN A 16 -2.92 7.47 -5.43
N GLN A 17 -3.87 7.20 -4.53
CA GLN A 17 -4.29 8.17 -3.51
C GLN A 17 -3.15 8.54 -2.55
N LEU A 18 -2.31 7.58 -2.15
CA LEU A 18 -1.14 7.86 -1.31
C LEU A 18 -0.12 8.78 -2.01
N ASP A 19 0.05 8.62 -3.33
CA ASP A 19 0.89 9.49 -4.15
C ASP A 19 0.28 10.90 -4.25
N ASP A 20 -0.96 10.98 -4.74
CA ASP A 20 -1.65 12.24 -5.05
C ASP A 20 -1.93 13.10 -3.79
N GLU A 21 -2.29 12.49 -2.66
CA GLU A 21 -2.75 13.21 -1.46
C GLU A 21 -1.70 13.33 -0.36
N SER A 22 -0.74 12.40 -0.29
CA SER A 22 0.24 12.32 0.81
C SER A 22 1.70 12.36 0.35
N ASP A 23 1.98 12.42 -0.95
CA ASP A 23 3.34 12.37 -1.51
C ASP A 23 4.11 11.11 -1.04
N ILE A 24 3.40 9.99 -0.89
CA ILE A 24 3.93 8.71 -0.41
C ILE A 24 3.96 7.68 -1.54
N LEU A 25 5.16 7.33 -1.99
CA LEU A 25 5.36 6.35 -3.05
C LEU A 25 5.40 4.92 -2.49
N VAL A 26 4.48 4.09 -2.97
CA VAL A 26 4.40 2.65 -2.68
C VAL A 26 4.30 1.84 -3.96
N ARG A 27 4.50 0.51 -3.87
CA ARG A 27 4.26 -0.37 -5.02
C ARG A 27 2.93 -1.08 -4.86
N SER A 28 2.15 -1.18 -5.93
CA SER A 28 0.93 -1.98 -6.01
C SER A 28 1.05 -3.11 -7.06
N GLY A 29 0.23 -4.15 -6.90
CA GLY A 29 0.14 -5.30 -7.80
C GLY A 29 0.67 -6.59 -7.20
N TYR A 30 1.12 -7.52 -8.05
CA TYR A 30 1.57 -8.86 -7.61
C TYR A 30 3.01 -8.92 -7.10
N HIS A 31 3.79 -7.84 -7.27
CA HIS A 31 5.21 -7.79 -6.89
C HIS A 31 6.06 -8.90 -7.50
N CYS A 32 5.73 -9.35 -8.72
CA CYS A 32 6.31 -10.51 -9.39
C CYS A 32 6.08 -11.85 -8.65
N CYS A 33 5.04 -11.94 -7.82
CA CYS A 33 4.72 -13.11 -6.98
C CYS A 33 3.29 -13.62 -7.20
N GLN A 34 2.82 -13.68 -8.45
CA GLN A 34 1.44 -14.07 -8.77
C GLN A 34 0.99 -15.41 -8.14
N PRO A 35 1.79 -16.50 -8.12
CA PRO A 35 1.36 -17.75 -7.48
C PRO A 35 1.06 -17.61 -5.98
N LEU A 36 1.79 -16.74 -5.27
CA LEU A 36 1.53 -16.47 -3.85
C LEU A 36 0.22 -15.70 -3.67
N MET A 37 -0.04 -14.73 -4.54
CA MET A 37 -1.28 -13.94 -4.51
C MET A 37 -2.50 -14.83 -4.72
N GLU A 38 -2.42 -15.77 -5.67
CA GLU A 38 -3.46 -16.77 -5.91
C GLU A 38 -3.66 -17.70 -4.70
N TYR A 39 -2.58 -18.18 -4.08
CA TYR A 39 -2.65 -19.00 -2.86
C TYR A 39 -3.32 -18.28 -1.69
N LEU A 40 -3.08 -16.98 -1.54
CA LEU A 40 -3.67 -16.14 -0.49
C LEU A 40 -5.08 -15.64 -0.84
N GLY A 41 -5.59 -15.91 -2.04
CA GLY A 41 -6.88 -15.38 -2.52
C GLY A 41 -6.86 -13.87 -2.83
N LEU A 42 -5.68 -13.27 -2.96
CA LEU A 42 -5.47 -11.84 -3.21
C LEU A 42 -5.32 -11.57 -4.71
N TYR A 43 -6.37 -11.86 -5.49
CA TYR A 43 -6.31 -11.82 -6.96
C TYR A 43 -6.01 -10.44 -7.56
N GLY A 44 -6.22 -9.35 -6.82
CA GLY A 44 -5.82 -7.99 -7.22
C GLY A 44 -4.40 -7.59 -6.79
N GLY A 45 -3.69 -8.47 -6.09
CA GLY A 45 -2.39 -8.18 -5.47
C GLY A 45 -2.52 -7.39 -4.17
N THR A 46 -1.45 -6.67 -3.81
CA THR A 46 -1.41 -5.86 -2.58
C THR A 46 -0.74 -4.51 -2.84
N VAL A 47 -0.92 -3.59 -1.90
CA VAL A 47 0.02 -2.47 -1.72
C VAL A 47 1.23 -3.00 -0.94
N ARG A 48 2.42 -2.47 -1.20
CA ARG A 48 3.64 -2.80 -0.47
C ARG A 48 4.45 -1.54 -0.17
N ALA A 49 4.61 -1.28 1.12
CA ALA A 49 5.53 -0.28 1.63
C ALA A 49 6.88 -0.93 1.96
N SER A 50 7.94 -0.47 1.30
CA SER A 50 9.31 -0.96 1.48
C SER A 50 10.16 0.14 2.10
N LEU A 51 10.58 -0.08 3.34
CA LEU A 51 11.47 0.82 4.07
C LEU A 51 12.93 0.47 3.78
N ALA A 52 13.80 1.47 3.86
CA ALA A 52 15.26 1.33 3.74
C ALA A 52 15.97 2.02 4.91
N LEU A 53 17.31 1.98 4.94
CA LEU A 53 18.11 2.59 6.02
C LEU A 53 17.87 4.11 6.17
N TYR A 54 17.51 4.77 5.08
CA TYR A 54 17.26 6.21 5.03
C TYR A 54 15.79 6.58 5.30
N THR A 55 14.91 5.60 5.51
CA THR A 55 13.51 5.89 5.85
C THR A 55 13.41 6.37 7.29
N THR A 56 12.74 7.49 7.49
CA THR A 56 12.55 8.16 8.77
C THR A 56 11.26 7.73 9.45
N VAL A 57 11.17 7.95 10.76
CA VAL A 57 9.94 7.69 11.52
C VAL A 57 8.81 8.59 11.05
N GLN A 58 9.13 9.83 10.67
CA GLN A 58 8.17 10.82 10.17
C GLN A 58 7.51 10.37 8.87
N GLU A 59 8.28 9.79 7.94
CA GLU A 59 7.74 9.21 6.70
C GLU A 59 6.80 8.02 6.99
N ILE A 60 7.12 7.20 8.00
CA ILE A 60 6.27 6.08 8.42
C ILE A 60 4.95 6.60 9.02
N GLU A 61 5.01 7.61 9.87
CA GLU A 61 3.82 8.25 10.44
C GLU A 61 2.94 8.89 9.35
N LEU A 62 3.55 9.51 8.33
CA LEU A 62 2.83 10.06 7.18
C LEU A 62 2.13 8.97 6.36
N LEU A 63 2.82 7.86 6.08
CA LEU A 63 2.21 6.68 5.44
C LEU A 63 1.01 6.15 6.25
N ILE A 64 1.16 6.02 7.58
CA ILE A 64 0.07 5.53 8.45
C ILE A 64 -1.11 6.51 8.45
N ALA A 65 -0.84 7.81 8.48
CA ALA A 65 -1.87 8.84 8.42
C ALA A 65 -2.64 8.80 7.09
N GLY A 66 -1.92 8.71 5.96
CA GLY A 66 -2.52 8.59 4.62
C GLY A 66 -3.41 7.35 4.50
N VAL A 67 -2.91 6.17 4.91
CA VAL A 67 -3.72 4.94 4.91
C VAL A 67 -4.95 5.08 5.81
N ARG A 68 -4.83 5.74 6.97
CA ARG A 68 -5.97 5.97 7.87
C ARG A 68 -7.03 6.88 7.24
N GLU A 69 -6.62 7.88 6.48
CA GLU A 69 -7.56 8.77 5.79
C GLU A 69 -8.30 8.04 4.67
N ILE A 70 -7.59 7.23 3.87
CA ILE A 70 -8.19 6.36 2.86
C ILE A 70 -9.26 5.45 3.49
N CYS A 71 -8.96 4.84 4.64
CA CYS A 71 -9.93 3.98 5.34
C CYS A 71 -11.13 4.73 5.92
N ARG A 72 -11.04 6.05 6.15
CA ARG A 72 -12.14 6.89 6.68
C ARG A 72 -13.06 7.43 5.59
N GLY A 73 -12.55 7.58 4.38
CA GLY A 73 -13.33 8.01 3.21
C GLY A 73 -14.29 6.95 2.67
N ILE A 74 -14.37 5.79 3.32
CA ILE A 74 -15.23 4.63 3.00
C ILE A 74 -16.49 4.67 3.86
#